data_AF-A0AAD9GBZ6-F1
#
_entry.id   AF-A0AAD9GBZ6-F1
#
_cell.length_a   1.000
_cell.length_b   1.000
_cell.length_c   1.000
_cell.angle_alpha   90.00
_cell.angle_beta   90.00
_cell.angle_gamma   90.00
#
_symmetry.space_group_name_H-M   'P 1'
#
loop_
_entity.id
_entity.type
_entity.pdbx_description
1 polymer ?
#
loop_
_entity_poly.entity_id
_entity_poly.type
_entity_poly.pdbx_seq_one_letter_code
_entity_poly.pdbx_strand_id
1 'polypeptide(L)'
;MATPSSNGAAEDMEAEHEERTKLVERLSKSDAPFSLEDMTLFLGILRDEADVDPEAVQKVGKKIHTFLGNFGIHGHDAKSSLEKLMEKIMEQREYLLDLFYGPIQQHSDEASEASEVGAKSDVNPQQDGSVVNEDEIPMKSEKF
;
A
#
# COMPACT_ATOMS: atom_id res chain seq x y z
N MET A 1 46.79 -19.27 -13.73
CA MET A 1 45.33 -19.25 -13.57
C MET A 1 45.04 -19.61 -12.13
N ALA A 2 44.67 -18.63 -11.29
CA ALA A 2 44.19 -18.88 -9.95
C ALA A 2 42.69 -19.21 -10.06
N THR A 3 42.29 -20.40 -9.62
CA THR A 3 40.87 -20.74 -9.47
C THR A 3 40.29 -19.89 -8.34
N PRO A 4 39.11 -19.26 -8.50
CA PRO A 4 38.44 -18.60 -7.40
C PRO A 4 38.16 -19.64 -6.29
N SER A 5 38.52 -19.27 -5.06
CA SER A 5 38.38 -20.09 -3.86
C SER A 5 36.92 -20.45 -3.65
N SER A 6 36.55 -21.72 -3.82
CA SER A 6 35.16 -22.20 -3.68
C SER A 6 34.67 -22.24 -2.23
N ASN A 7 35.51 -21.91 -1.25
CA ASN A 7 35.16 -21.95 0.15
C ASN A 7 34.17 -20.83 0.55
N GLY A 8 34.34 -19.61 0.04
CA GLY A 8 33.51 -18.48 0.49
C GLY A 8 32.03 -18.62 0.13
N ALA A 9 31.71 -19.11 -1.07
CA ALA A 9 30.33 -19.28 -1.50
C ALA A 9 29.59 -20.39 -0.74
N ALA A 10 30.31 -21.43 -0.29
CA ALA A 10 29.71 -22.50 0.51
C ALA A 10 29.46 -22.05 1.96
N GLU A 11 30.40 -21.29 2.53
CA GLU A 11 30.25 -20.68 3.87
C GLU A 11 29.08 -19.68 3.90
N ASP A 12 28.91 -18.86 2.86
CA ASP A 12 27.80 -17.92 2.75
C ASP A 12 26.43 -18.62 2.64
N MET A 13 26.34 -19.71 1.86
CA MET A 13 25.11 -20.50 1.74
C MET A 13 24.74 -21.23 3.05
N GLU A 14 25.74 -21.71 3.78
CA GLU A 14 25.53 -22.37 5.08
C GLU A 14 25.04 -21.36 6.13
N ALA A 15 25.62 -20.15 6.16
CA ALA A 15 25.18 -19.09 7.06
C ALA A 15 23.73 -18.67 6.80
N GLU A 16 23.35 -18.47 5.53
CA GLU A 16 21.98 -18.13 5.16
C GLU A 16 20.98 -19.24 5.54
N HIS A 17 21.35 -20.51 5.35
CA HIS A 17 20.54 -21.65 5.77
C HIS A 17 20.33 -21.68 7.29
N GLU A 18 21.39 -21.44 8.06
CA GLU A 18 21.32 -21.41 9.51
C GLU A 18 20.40 -20.28 10.01
N GLU A 19 20.48 -19.09 9.41
CA GLU A 19 19.61 -17.96 9.73
C GLU A 19 18.13 -18.27 9.44
N ARG A 20 17.83 -18.86 8.28
CA ARG A 20 16.46 -19.28 7.91
C ARG A 20 15.91 -20.32 8.90
N THR A 21 16.74 -21.28 9.31
CA THR A 21 16.36 -22.31 10.29
C THR A 21 16.06 -21.69 11.66
N LYS A 22 16.94 -20.81 12.16
CA LYS A 22 16.74 -20.09 13.42
C LYS A 22 15.48 -19.22 13.40
N LEU A 23 15.19 -18.57 12.28
CA LEU A 23 13.97 -17.80 12.10
C LEU A 23 12.73 -18.67 12.27
N VAL A 24 12.64 -19.80 11.55
CA VAL A 24 11.48 -20.70 11.62
C VAL A 24 11.32 -21.30 13.01
N GLU A 25 12.42 -21.69 13.66
CA GLU A 25 12.38 -22.19 15.03
C GLU A 25 11.85 -21.12 16.00
N ARG A 26 12.36 -19.89 15.90
CA ARG A 26 11.92 -18.75 16.71
C ARG A 26 10.42 -18.50 16.50
N LEU A 27 9.99 -18.38 15.25
CA LEU A 27 8.58 -18.11 14.91
C LEU A 27 7.63 -19.24 15.31
N SER A 28 8.10 -20.49 15.27
CA SER A 28 7.33 -21.65 15.69
C SER A 28 7.02 -21.63 17.19
N LYS A 29 7.94 -21.07 17.99
CA LYS A 29 7.84 -20.95 19.45
C LYS A 29 7.15 -19.66 19.89
N SER A 30 7.27 -18.56 19.14
CA SER A 30 6.67 -17.26 19.50
C SER A 30 5.22 -17.16 19.08
N ASP A 31 4.36 -16.58 19.92
CA ASP A 31 2.99 -16.21 19.54
C ASP A 31 2.93 -14.79 18.96
N ALA A 32 1.80 -14.45 18.34
CA ALA A 32 1.56 -13.12 17.77
C ALA A 32 1.70 -12.00 18.84
N PRO A 33 2.07 -10.76 18.46
CA PRO A 33 2.19 -10.24 17.08
C PRO A 33 3.51 -10.59 16.38
N PHE A 34 3.45 -10.73 15.05
CA PHE A 34 4.63 -10.92 14.20
C PHE A 34 5.11 -9.57 13.66
N SER A 35 6.43 -9.35 13.64
CA SER A 35 7.00 -8.14 13.04
C SER A 35 6.91 -8.19 11.50
N LEU A 36 6.93 -7.02 10.84
CA LEU A 36 6.95 -6.97 9.38
C LEU A 36 8.23 -7.61 8.80
N GLU A 37 9.36 -7.42 9.49
CA GLU A 37 10.63 -8.04 9.13
C GLU A 37 10.54 -9.57 9.17
N ASP A 38 10.02 -10.14 10.26
CA ASP A 38 9.82 -11.58 10.42
C ASP A 38 8.93 -12.16 9.31
N MET A 39 7.85 -11.45 9.00
CA MET A 39 6.91 -11.81 7.94
C MET A 39 7.56 -11.75 6.54
N THR A 40 8.42 -10.78 6.31
CA THR A 40 9.14 -10.62 5.02
C THR A 40 10.20 -11.71 4.85
N LEU A 41 10.99 -11.97 5.90
CA LEU A 41 11.99 -13.03 5.89
C LEU A 41 11.33 -14.41 5.73
N PHE A 42 10.22 -14.65 6.41
CA PHE A 42 9.46 -15.89 6.26
C PHE A 42 8.85 -16.04 4.85
N LEU A 43 8.40 -14.94 4.22
CA LEU A 43 7.99 -14.96 2.81
C LEU A 43 9.15 -15.37 1.88
N GLY A 44 10.38 -14.95 2.18
CA GLY A 44 11.58 -15.40 1.48
C GLY A 44 11.76 -16.92 1.55
N ILE A 45 11.63 -17.50 2.74
CA ILE A 45 11.68 -18.96 2.95
C ILE A 45 10.62 -19.69 2.10
N LEU A 46 9.40 -19.17 2.03
CA LEU A 46 8.32 -19.74 1.22
C LEU A 46 8.52 -19.57 -0.29
N ARG A 47 9.36 -18.64 -0.74
CA ARG A 47 9.65 -18.38 -2.16
C ARG A 47 10.81 -19.21 -2.67
N ASP A 48 11.84 -19.33 -1.86
CA ASP A 48 13.10 -19.96 -2.26
C ASP A 48 13.10 -21.48 -2.05
N GLU A 49 11.99 -22.05 -1.56
CA GLU A 49 11.87 -23.47 -1.21
C GLU A 49 13.05 -23.93 -0.33
N ALA A 50 13.40 -23.09 0.65
CA ALA A 50 14.56 -23.30 1.50
C ALA A 50 14.48 -24.67 2.19
N ASP A 51 15.63 -25.35 2.34
CA ASP A 51 15.75 -26.65 3.00
C ASP A 51 15.60 -26.55 4.53
N VAL A 52 14.43 -26.11 4.99
CA VAL A 52 14.07 -25.95 6.40
C VAL A 52 12.96 -26.95 6.73
N ASP A 53 12.85 -27.33 8.01
CA ASP A 53 11.83 -28.28 8.48
C ASP A 53 10.41 -27.88 7.98
N PRO A 54 9.80 -28.67 7.07
CA PRO A 54 8.54 -28.32 6.45
C PRO A 54 7.37 -28.31 7.44
N GLU A 55 7.45 -29.10 8.52
CA GLU A 55 6.41 -29.10 9.56
C GLU A 55 6.42 -27.79 10.35
N ALA A 56 7.62 -27.33 10.73
CA ALA A 56 7.79 -26.04 11.40
C ALA A 56 7.37 -24.88 10.49
N VAL A 57 7.73 -24.90 9.20
CA VAL A 57 7.28 -23.91 8.21
C VAL A 57 5.74 -23.92 8.11
N GLN A 58 5.11 -25.09 8.00
CA GLN A 58 3.65 -25.17 7.93
C GLN A 58 2.98 -24.60 9.19
N LYS A 59 3.53 -24.90 10.37
CA LYS A 59 3.02 -24.39 11.65
C LYS A 59 3.13 -22.87 11.72
N VAL A 60 4.29 -22.30 11.40
CA VAL A 60 4.50 -20.85 11.34
C VAL A 60 3.55 -20.21 10.33
N GLY A 61 3.42 -20.80 9.15
CA GLY A 61 2.50 -20.35 8.11
C GLY A 61 1.05 -20.28 8.57
N LYS A 62 0.55 -21.29 9.28
CA LYS A 62 -0.80 -21.28 9.88
C LYS A 62 -0.97 -20.13 10.89
N LYS A 63 0.03 -19.89 11.74
CA LYS A 63 -0.03 -18.82 12.74
C LYS A 63 -0.07 -17.44 12.08
N ILE A 64 0.81 -17.20 11.10
CA ILE A 64 0.86 -15.94 10.35
C ILE A 64 -0.43 -15.75 9.54
N HIS A 65 -0.90 -16.77 8.83
CA HIS A 65 -2.16 -16.72 8.08
C HIS A 65 -3.35 -16.36 8.97
N THR A 66 -3.46 -17.00 10.13
CA THR A 66 -4.52 -16.71 11.12
C THR A 66 -4.40 -15.28 11.64
N PHE A 67 -3.18 -14.84 11.99
CA PHE A 67 -2.92 -13.50 12.47
C PHE A 67 -3.33 -12.43 11.45
N LEU A 68 -2.94 -12.59 10.19
CA LEU A 68 -3.30 -11.68 9.09
C LEU A 68 -4.81 -11.67 8.79
N GLY A 69 -5.46 -12.82 8.93
CA GLY A 69 -6.92 -12.93 8.83
C GLY A 69 -7.66 -12.03 9.82
N ASN A 70 -7.11 -11.81 11.03
CA ASN A 70 -7.71 -10.91 12.02
C ASN A 70 -7.68 -9.43 11.58
N PHE A 71 -6.85 -9.07 10.60
CA PHE A 71 -6.76 -7.74 10.02
C PHE A 71 -7.44 -7.64 8.64
N GLY A 72 -8.23 -8.64 8.26
CA GLY A 72 -8.92 -8.67 6.96
C GLY A 72 -8.02 -9.00 5.77
N ILE A 73 -6.82 -9.52 6.02
CA ILE A 73 -5.89 -9.94 4.96
C ILE A 73 -6.06 -11.45 4.76
N HIS A 74 -6.82 -11.83 3.73
CA HIS A 74 -7.17 -13.22 3.46
C HIS A 74 -6.46 -13.76 2.21
N GLY A 75 -5.55 -14.70 2.37
CA GLY A 75 -5.00 -15.55 1.30
C GLY A 75 -5.60 -16.96 1.31
N HIS A 76 -5.25 -17.78 0.32
CA HIS A 76 -5.56 -19.22 0.35
C HIS A 76 -4.58 -19.99 1.27
N ASP A 77 -3.42 -19.41 1.51
CA ASP A 77 -2.35 -19.93 2.35
C ASP A 77 -1.53 -18.77 2.97
N ALA A 78 -0.47 -19.12 3.71
CA ALA A 78 0.41 -18.13 4.32
C ALA A 78 1.13 -17.25 3.30
N LYS A 79 1.61 -17.84 2.20
CA LYS A 79 2.35 -17.14 1.13
C LYS A 79 1.48 -16.05 0.51
N SER A 80 0.30 -16.41 0.03
CA SER A 80 -0.65 -15.47 -0.58
C SER A 80 -1.16 -14.43 0.42
N SER A 81 -1.27 -14.75 1.70
CA SER A 81 -1.63 -13.76 2.74
C SER A 81 -0.52 -12.73 2.93
N LEU A 82 0.73 -13.17 2.95
CA LEU A 82 1.91 -12.31 3.04
C LEU A 82 2.10 -11.46 1.77
N GLU A 83 1.86 -12.02 0.59
CA GLU A 83 1.90 -11.27 -0.67
C GLU A 83 0.86 -10.16 -0.70
N LYS A 84 -0.37 -10.43 -0.22
CA LYS A 84 -1.41 -9.40 -0.06
C LYS A 84 -1.06 -8.35 1.00
N LEU A 85 -0.38 -8.74 2.07
CA LEU A 85 0.14 -7.77 3.03
C LEU A 85 1.13 -6.82 2.35
N MET A 86 2.05 -7.35 1.53
CA MET A 86 3.04 -6.54 0.81
C MET A 86 2.39 -5.61 -0.22
N GLU A 87 1.37 -6.08 -0.94
CA GLU A 87 0.55 -5.26 -1.85
C GLU A 87 -0.04 -4.05 -1.11
N LYS A 88 -0.70 -4.27 0.03
CA LYS A 88 -1.26 -3.19 0.86
C LYS A 88 -0.21 -2.20 1.36
N ILE A 89 0.97 -2.68 1.74
CA ILE A 89 2.07 -1.82 2.18
C ILE A 89 2.56 -0.93 1.02
N MET A 90 2.65 -1.49 -0.19
CA MET A 90 3.06 -0.73 -1.37
C MET A 90 1.99 0.30 -1.77
N GLU A 91 0.71 -0.06 -1.74
CA GLU A 91 -0.41 0.87 -1.95
C GLU A 91 -0.35 2.05 -0.95
N GLN A 92 -0.15 1.75 0.34
CA GLN A 92 0.00 2.78 1.36
C GLN A 92 1.23 3.66 1.13
N ARG A 93 2.36 3.06 0.73
CA ARG A 93 3.57 3.80 0.39
C ARG A 93 3.35 4.74 -0.79
N GLU A 94 2.68 4.28 -1.84
CA GLU A 94 2.35 5.10 -3.02
C GLU A 94 1.43 6.26 -2.64
N TYR A 95 0.37 5.99 -1.86
CA TYR A 95 -0.52 7.02 -1.34
C TYR A 95 0.22 8.08 -0.51
N LEU A 96 1.13 7.66 0.37
CA LEU A 96 1.94 8.59 1.16
C LEU A 96 2.88 9.42 0.27
N LEU A 97 3.49 8.82 -0.75
CA LEU A 97 4.35 9.55 -1.68
C LEU A 97 3.55 10.58 -2.49
N ASP A 98 2.35 10.26 -2.94
CA ASP A 98 1.47 11.23 -3.61
C ASP A 98 1.05 12.36 -2.65
N LEU A 99 0.79 12.06 -1.38
CA LEU A 99 0.47 13.09 -0.40
C LEU A 99 1.65 14.04 -0.11
N PHE A 100 2.87 13.52 -0.03
CA PHE A 100 4.06 14.32 0.30
C PHE A 100 4.66 15.04 -0.91
N TYR A 101 4.58 14.43 -2.10
CA TYR A 101 5.26 14.91 -3.31
C TYR A 101 4.30 15.21 -4.47
N GLY A 102 3.00 15.01 -4.27
CA GLY A 102 1.97 15.44 -5.21
C GLY A 102 2.00 16.96 -5.38
N PRO A 103 1.35 17.47 -6.44
CA PRO A 103 1.34 18.89 -6.70
C PRO A 103 0.82 19.62 -5.45
N ILE A 104 1.65 20.50 -4.89
CA ILE A 104 1.15 21.50 -3.95
C ILE A 104 0.13 22.28 -4.77
N GLN A 105 -1.16 22.00 -4.58
CA GLN A 105 -2.19 22.95 -4.95
C GLN A 105 -1.93 24.15 -4.05
N GLN A 106 -1.01 25.01 -4.49
CA GLN A 106 -1.08 26.41 -4.16
C GLN A 106 -2.45 26.80 -4.67
N HIS A 107 -3.44 26.81 -3.77
CA HIS A 107 -4.61 27.64 -3.91
C HIS A 107 -4.04 29.07 -4.01
N SER A 108 -3.58 29.45 -5.20
CA SER A 108 -3.46 30.83 -5.57
C SER A 108 -4.90 31.30 -5.57
N ASP A 109 -5.29 31.87 -4.44
CA ASP A 109 -6.50 32.64 -4.29
C ASP A 109 -6.74 33.44 -5.57
N GLU A 110 -7.93 33.28 -6.13
CA GLU A 110 -8.49 34.23 -7.08
C GLU A 110 -8.43 35.63 -6.45
N ALA A 111 -7.47 36.44 -6.86
CA ALA A 111 -7.51 37.89 -6.69
C ALA A 111 -6.51 38.57 -7.62
N SER A 112 -6.93 38.84 -8.86
CA SER A 112 -6.63 40.10 -9.55
C SER A 112 -7.47 40.20 -10.82
N GLU A 113 -8.68 40.73 -10.64
CA GLU A 113 -9.29 41.55 -11.66
C GLU A 113 -8.36 42.72 -12.04
N ALA A 114 -8.62 43.29 -13.22
CA ALA A 114 -8.12 44.54 -13.80
C ALA A 114 -6.92 44.43 -14.77
N SER A 115 -7.25 44.22 -16.05
CA SER A 115 -6.75 45.15 -17.08
C SER A 115 -7.73 45.24 -18.24
N GLU A 116 -8.60 46.24 -18.13
CA GLU A 116 -9.45 46.79 -19.17
C GLU A 116 -8.59 47.65 -20.11
N VAL A 117 -8.38 47.23 -21.37
CA VAL A 117 -8.05 48.16 -22.47
C VAL A 117 -8.65 47.67 -23.79
N GLY A 118 -9.81 48.23 -24.12
CA GLY A 118 -10.06 48.89 -25.41
C GLY A 118 -10.25 48.05 -26.68
N ALA A 119 -11.52 47.85 -27.05
CA ALA A 119 -11.95 47.97 -28.45
C ALA A 119 -13.41 48.44 -28.49
N LYS A 120 -13.61 49.66 -29.02
CA LYS A 120 -14.92 50.25 -29.35
C LYS A 120 -15.45 49.66 -30.66
N SER A 121 -16.78 49.72 -30.81
CA SER A 121 -17.65 49.56 -32.01
C SER A 121 -18.71 48.48 -31.74
N ASP A 122 -20.03 48.68 -31.79
CA ASP A 122 -20.92 49.76 -32.21
C ASP A 122 -22.34 49.43 -31.63
N VAL A 123 -23.09 50.46 -31.17
CA VAL A 123 -24.56 50.73 -31.26
C VAL A 123 -25.50 49.51 -31.53
N ASN A 124 -26.60 49.16 -30.82
CA ASN A 124 -27.73 49.89 -30.18
C ASN A 124 -28.60 48.88 -29.34
N PRO A 125 -29.51 49.31 -28.42
CA PRO A 125 -30.22 48.46 -27.46
C PRO A 125 -31.70 48.19 -27.81
N GLN A 126 -32.23 47.04 -27.38
CA GLN A 126 -33.65 46.78 -27.13
C GLN A 126 -33.74 45.52 -26.24
N GLN A 127 -33.89 45.67 -24.92
CA GLN A 127 -35.13 45.73 -24.13
C GLN A 127 -35.86 44.40 -23.94
N ASP A 128 -36.27 44.21 -22.69
CA ASP A 128 -37.32 43.31 -22.15
C ASP A 128 -36.83 41.89 -21.78
N GLY A 129 -36.99 41.35 -20.56
CA GLY A 129 -37.70 41.75 -19.34
C GLY A 129 -37.73 40.55 -18.35
N SER A 130 -38.03 40.83 -17.08
CA SER A 130 -38.49 39.91 -16.00
C SER A 130 -37.54 38.81 -15.48
N VAL A 131 -37.02 38.89 -14.24
CA VAL A 131 -37.63 38.68 -12.89
C VAL A 131 -37.63 37.21 -12.44
N VAL A 132 -36.73 36.93 -11.47
CA VAL A 132 -36.83 36.18 -10.19
C VAL A 132 -37.54 34.82 -10.12
N ASN A 133 -36.89 33.84 -9.45
CA ASN A 133 -37.35 32.99 -8.32
C ASN A 133 -36.30 31.86 -8.15
N GLU A 134 -35.44 31.83 -7.12
CA GLU A 134 -35.67 31.44 -5.71
C GLU A 134 -36.45 30.12 -5.52
N ASP A 135 -35.76 29.20 -4.83
CA ASP A 135 -36.23 28.03 -4.08
C ASP A 135 -36.96 26.89 -4.82
N GLU A 136 -36.39 25.68 -4.76
CA GLU A 136 -36.98 24.59 -3.96
C GLU A 136 -36.08 23.34 -3.98
N ILE A 137 -35.50 23.03 -2.82
CA ILE A 137 -35.07 21.68 -2.44
C ILE A 137 -36.28 20.96 -1.87
N PRO A 138 -36.62 19.75 -2.34
CA PRO A 138 -37.33 18.82 -1.48
C PRO A 138 -36.45 17.62 -1.13
N MET A 139 -36.01 17.58 0.13
CA MET A 139 -35.77 16.33 0.83
C MET A 139 -37.05 15.50 0.81
N LYS A 140 -36.96 14.22 0.47
CA LYS A 140 -37.94 13.22 0.90
C LYS A 140 -37.25 12.11 1.69
N SER A 141 -37.58 12.16 2.96
CA SER A 141 -37.42 11.20 4.05
C SER A 141 -38.09 9.85 3.78
N GLU A 142 -37.46 8.80 4.32
CA GLU A 142 -38.00 7.61 4.98
C GLU A 142 -39.20 6.86 4.36
N LYS A 143 -39.09 5.52 4.34
CA LYS A 143 -39.89 4.71 5.27
C LYS A 143 -39.33 3.31 5.47
N PHE A 144 -39.49 2.88 6.72
CA PHE A 144 -39.27 1.58 7.35
C PHE A 144 -39.75 0.38 6.55
#